data_AF-A0A3N5L9Q3-F1
#
_entry.id   AF-A0A3N5L9Q3-F1
#
_cell.length_a   1.000
_cell.length_b   1.000
_cell.length_c   1.000
_cell.angle_alpha   90.00
_cell.angle_beta   90.00
_cell.angle_gamma   90.00
#
_symmetry.space_group_name_H-M   'P 1'
#
loop_
_entity.id
_entity.type
_entity.pdbx_description
1 polymer ?
#
loop_
_entity_poly.entity_id
_entity_poly.type
_entity_poly.pdbx_seq_one_letter_code
_entity_poly.pdbx_strand_id
1 'polypeptide(L)'
;MMDEKHNARGFSLIAVLLMTLLITSLCLYLCLLIANQSHLAGSLDSQLYCMVLAENGIEYARTLMPHLNLDQVLTGPDGKHSGSGTPEWRNPLSFDMAWRIDPDIWQASCDDGWPAYQGSLLLRGGFAASGDGRFYIRFSNNAGEPVADDEDRIVIVRSMGITRSRRTGLFDSTRNNVTLLEAVMRQETVFDVPAALALFGQEGDFRWDDKSFLFDGGDHPAVAGIGPASLLENLVLSLGPGQQARLRGAGSTPSLQDMTGAYLTSPVYRRVFDPRFWSHFMEQLPAFSEDRSPGLRFYPTGGQVGETFKGIMVAAGDFTLAGARIEGLLIHLGHGRLTLGEDTAITGAVWMSNNGSGANGDMVHYPLELTVLSSVSVVYNADAVRLSLTLLPPTQLGWRILFPEMKL
;
A
#
# COMPACT_ATOMS: atom_id res chain seq x y z
N MET A 1 2.61 72.53 -61.94
CA MET A 1 3.60 71.43 -61.92
C MET A 1 4.52 71.41 -60.69
N MET A 2 4.76 72.53 -59.97
CA MET A 2 5.50 72.51 -58.69
C MET A 2 4.64 72.07 -57.48
N ASP A 3 3.34 72.38 -57.46
CA ASP A 3 2.43 71.96 -56.36
C ASP A 3 2.16 70.45 -56.29
N GLU A 4 2.11 69.75 -57.42
CA GLU A 4 1.90 68.29 -57.43
C GLU A 4 3.05 67.52 -56.78
N LYS A 5 4.29 68.01 -56.88
CA LYS A 5 5.46 67.36 -56.27
C LYS A 5 5.48 67.49 -54.75
N HIS A 6 4.93 68.56 -54.19
CA HIS A 6 4.83 68.72 -52.73
C HIS A 6 3.73 67.84 -52.15
N ASN A 7 2.58 67.74 -52.82
CA ASN A 7 1.49 66.85 -52.41
C ASN A 7 1.89 65.36 -52.46
N ALA A 8 2.61 64.94 -53.51
CA ALA A 8 3.09 63.56 -53.62
C ALA A 8 4.06 63.17 -52.48
N ARG A 9 4.96 64.07 -52.07
CA ARG A 9 5.93 63.82 -50.98
C ARG A 9 5.27 63.71 -49.61
N GLY A 10 4.28 64.57 -49.33
CA GLY A 10 3.51 64.51 -48.07
C GLY A 10 2.73 63.21 -47.94
N PHE A 11 2.09 62.77 -49.02
CA PHE A 11 1.36 61.49 -49.06
C PHE A 11 2.29 60.29 -48.82
N SER A 12 3.46 60.24 -49.46
CA SER A 12 4.43 59.15 -49.26
C SER A 12 4.93 59.07 -47.82
N LEU A 13 5.18 60.19 -47.15
CA LEU A 13 5.61 60.20 -45.75
C LEU A 13 4.53 59.63 -44.81
N ILE A 14 3.27 60.03 -45.00
CA ILE A 14 2.14 59.53 -44.21
C ILE A 14 1.97 58.02 -44.44
N ALA A 15 2.06 57.56 -45.69
CA ALA A 15 1.96 56.14 -46.01
C ALA A 15 3.08 55.31 -45.35
N VAL A 16 4.32 55.81 -45.36
CA VAL A 16 5.46 55.14 -44.69
C VAL A 16 5.28 55.14 -43.17
N LEU A 17 4.82 56.24 -42.57
CA LEU A 17 4.55 56.32 -41.13
C LEU A 17 3.44 55.33 -40.71
N LEU A 18 2.35 55.27 -41.47
CA LEU A 18 1.25 54.33 -41.21
C LEU A 18 1.71 52.88 -41.39
N MET A 19 2.46 52.56 -42.44
CA MET A 19 3.02 51.22 -42.62
C MET A 19 4.00 50.85 -41.49
N THR A 20 4.85 51.78 -41.07
CA THR A 20 5.78 51.55 -39.95
C THR A 20 5.01 51.33 -38.65
N LEU A 21 3.98 52.13 -38.38
CA LEU A 21 3.12 51.96 -37.20
C LEU A 21 2.39 50.59 -37.23
N LEU A 22 1.86 50.19 -38.38
CA LEU A 22 1.21 48.90 -38.54
C LEU A 22 2.18 47.73 -38.35
N ILE A 23 3.37 47.80 -38.94
CA ILE A 23 4.40 46.77 -38.80
C ILE A 23 4.87 46.69 -37.34
N THR A 24 5.16 47.81 -36.69
CA THR A 24 5.57 47.82 -35.28
C THR A 24 4.49 47.30 -34.34
N SER A 25 3.22 47.67 -34.57
CA SER A 25 2.08 47.15 -33.82
C SER A 25 1.91 45.64 -34.02
N LEU A 26 2.03 45.14 -35.26
CA LEU A 26 1.98 43.71 -35.57
C LEU A 26 3.14 42.95 -34.93
N CYS A 27 4.36 43.47 -35.00
CA CYS A 27 5.52 42.88 -34.34
C CYS A 27 5.33 42.82 -32.82
N LEU A 28 4.82 43.89 -32.20
CA LEU A 28 4.54 43.91 -30.75
C LEU A 28 3.47 42.87 -30.39
N TYR A 29 2.39 42.79 -31.18
CA TYR A 29 1.34 41.79 -30.98
C TYR A 29 1.89 40.36 -31.08
N LEU A 30 2.70 40.05 -32.09
CA LEU A 30 3.33 38.73 -32.25
C LEU A 30 4.28 38.41 -31.10
N CYS A 31 5.09 39.38 -30.65
CA CYS A 31 5.96 39.20 -29.48
C CYS A 31 5.15 38.89 -28.22
N LEU A 32 4.03 39.61 -27.99
CA LEU A 32 3.14 39.34 -26.86
C LEU A 32 2.47 37.96 -26.96
N LEU A 33 2.05 37.57 -28.17
CA LEU A 33 1.44 36.26 -28.40
C LEU A 33 2.43 35.12 -28.13
N ILE A 34 3.66 35.22 -28.66
CA ILE A 34 4.72 34.23 -28.45
C ILE A 34 5.10 34.17 -26.97
N ALA A 35 5.26 35.32 -26.31
CA ALA A 35 5.55 35.38 -24.88
C ALA A 35 4.44 34.73 -24.05
N ASN A 36 3.16 34.98 -24.38
CA ASN A 36 2.03 34.37 -23.69
C ASN A 36 1.95 32.85 -23.95
N GLN A 37 2.17 32.39 -25.19
CA GLN A 37 2.19 30.95 -25.50
C GLN A 37 3.35 30.22 -24.81
N SER A 38 4.55 30.79 -24.82
CA SER A 38 5.71 30.25 -24.11
C SER A 38 5.45 30.19 -22.60
N HIS A 39 4.81 31.23 -22.05
CA HIS A 39 4.39 31.25 -20.64
C HIS A 39 3.38 30.15 -20.32
N LEU A 40 2.35 29.97 -21.16
CA LEU A 40 1.36 28.91 -20.97
C LEU A 40 2.00 27.52 -21.07
N ALA A 41 2.89 27.30 -22.05
CA ALA A 41 3.60 26.03 -22.21
C ALA A 41 4.47 25.73 -20.97
N GLY A 42 5.29 26.68 -20.51
CA GLY A 42 6.13 26.48 -19.33
C GLY A 42 5.33 26.27 -18.04
N SER A 43 4.17 26.93 -17.91
CA SER A 43 3.26 26.72 -16.78
C SER A 43 2.61 25.34 -16.81
N LEU A 44 2.16 24.87 -17.99
CA LEU A 44 1.59 23.54 -18.17
C LEU A 44 2.62 22.45 -17.92
N ASP A 45 3.82 22.59 -18.46
CA ASP A 45 4.92 21.64 -18.23
C ASP A 45 5.28 21.54 -16.75
N SER A 46 5.37 22.68 -16.06
CA SER A 46 5.68 22.70 -14.63
C SER A 46 4.54 22.11 -13.78
N GLN A 47 3.28 22.31 -14.20
CA GLN A 47 2.10 21.72 -13.54
C GLN A 47 2.02 20.21 -13.76
N LEU A 48 2.25 19.72 -14.98
CA LEU A 48 2.33 18.30 -15.29
C LEU A 48 3.47 17.65 -14.51
N TYR A 49 4.64 18.28 -14.47
CA TYR A 49 5.76 17.79 -13.69
C TYR A 49 5.43 17.73 -12.19
N CYS A 50 4.73 18.74 -11.67
CA CYS A 50 4.24 18.77 -10.30
C CYS A 50 3.24 17.64 -9.99
N MET A 51 2.37 17.30 -10.94
CA MET A 51 1.45 16.16 -10.81
C MET A 51 2.21 14.84 -10.76
N VAL A 52 3.18 14.62 -11.65
CA VAL A 52 4.04 13.43 -11.64
C VAL A 52 4.79 13.29 -10.31
N LEU A 53 5.27 14.40 -9.72
CA LEU A 53 5.87 14.37 -8.40
C LEU A 53 4.91 13.95 -7.29
N ALA A 54 3.68 14.46 -7.34
CA ALA A 54 2.66 14.07 -6.39
C ALA A 54 2.34 12.57 -6.52
N GLU A 55 2.21 12.05 -7.75
CA GLU A 55 2.00 10.61 -8.02
C GLU A 55 3.16 9.77 -7.48
N ASN A 56 4.40 10.17 -7.75
CA ASN A 56 5.59 9.50 -7.23
C ASN A 56 5.60 9.44 -5.70
N GLY A 57 5.09 10.46 -5.01
CA GLY A 57 4.96 10.42 -3.56
C GLY A 57 3.88 9.44 -3.08
N ILE A 58 2.78 9.25 -3.81
CA ILE A 58 1.80 8.19 -3.51
C ILE A 58 2.41 6.81 -3.71
N GLU A 59 3.15 6.60 -4.81
CA GLU A 59 3.85 5.34 -5.07
C GLU A 59 4.93 5.07 -4.01
N TYR A 60 5.69 6.10 -3.62
CA TYR A 60 6.68 5.99 -2.56
C TYR A 60 6.03 5.63 -1.21
N ALA A 61 4.92 6.27 -0.86
CA ALA A 61 4.15 5.92 0.33
C ALA A 61 3.66 4.46 0.28
N ARG A 62 3.21 3.97 -0.88
CA ARG A 62 2.83 2.57 -1.09
C ARG A 62 3.96 1.60 -0.76
N THR A 63 5.21 1.94 -1.10
CA THR A 63 6.39 1.11 -0.79
C THR A 63 6.79 1.17 0.69
N LEU A 64 6.55 2.29 1.37
CA LEU A 64 6.89 2.43 2.78
C LEU A 64 5.87 1.78 3.70
N MET A 65 4.59 1.95 3.39
CA MET A 65 3.47 1.64 4.28
C MET A 65 3.52 0.23 4.91
N PRO A 66 3.89 -0.84 4.18
CA PRO A 66 3.98 -2.17 4.77
C PRO A 66 5.00 -2.27 5.91
N HIS A 67 6.02 -1.41 5.93
CA HIS A 67 7.08 -1.38 6.95
C HIS A 67 6.82 -0.38 8.07
N LEU A 68 5.73 0.39 7.99
CA LEU A 68 5.39 1.39 8.98
C LEU A 68 4.48 0.82 10.07
N ASN A 69 4.71 1.26 11.31
CA ASN A 69 3.70 1.17 12.36
C ASN A 69 2.79 2.40 12.22
N LEU A 70 1.55 2.19 11.76
CA LEU A 70 0.63 3.28 11.45
C LEU A 70 0.34 4.16 12.68
N ASP A 71 0.13 3.58 13.85
CA ASP A 71 -0.12 4.32 15.09
C ASP A 71 1.06 5.25 15.44
N GLN A 72 2.30 4.78 15.28
CA GLN A 72 3.50 5.61 15.45
C GLN A 72 3.62 6.71 14.40
N VAL A 73 3.24 6.42 13.15
CA VAL A 73 3.25 7.43 12.09
C VAL A 73 2.20 8.50 12.36
N LEU A 74 1.00 8.13 12.80
CA LEU A 74 -0.09 9.06 13.09
C LEU A 74 0.17 9.98 14.30
N THR A 75 0.88 9.45 15.31
CA THR A 75 1.29 10.19 16.52
C THR A 75 2.61 10.93 16.41
N GLY A 76 3.45 10.58 15.42
CA GLY A 76 4.80 11.13 15.27
C GLY A 76 5.84 10.47 16.21
N PRO A 77 7.15 10.57 15.89
CA PRO A 77 8.25 10.16 16.76
C PRO A 77 8.20 10.67 18.21
N ASP A 78 7.61 11.84 18.47
CA ASP A 78 7.46 12.39 19.82
C ASP A 78 6.28 11.78 20.61
N GLY A 79 5.45 10.97 19.95
CA GLY A 79 4.27 10.30 20.50
C GLY A 79 3.10 11.25 20.81
N LYS A 80 3.08 12.47 20.26
CA LYS A 80 2.08 13.49 20.54
C LYS A 80 1.49 14.07 19.26
N HIS A 81 0.26 13.68 18.98
CA HIS A 81 -0.50 14.29 17.90
C HIS A 81 -0.74 15.79 18.14
N SER A 82 -0.12 16.64 17.32
CA SER A 82 -0.11 18.10 17.42
C SER A 82 -0.71 18.82 16.20
N GLY A 83 -0.96 18.10 15.09
CA GLY A 83 -1.37 18.65 13.80
C GLY A 83 -2.87 19.01 13.68
N SER A 84 -3.76 18.35 14.42
CA SER A 84 -5.23 18.39 14.20
C SER A 84 -5.91 19.75 14.33
N GLY A 85 -5.27 20.75 14.94
CA GLY A 85 -5.84 22.08 15.18
C GLY A 85 -5.95 22.98 13.95
N THR A 86 -5.43 22.57 12.79
CA THR A 86 -5.39 23.40 11.57
C THR A 86 -6.36 22.89 10.49
N PRO A 87 -7.01 23.76 9.69
CA PRO A 87 -7.98 23.33 8.68
C PRO A 87 -7.41 22.39 7.60
N GLU A 88 -6.10 22.46 7.36
CA GLU A 88 -5.36 21.69 6.35
C GLU A 88 -4.39 20.69 6.98
N TRP A 89 -4.67 20.23 8.21
CA TRP A 89 -3.74 19.39 8.97
C TRP A 89 -3.36 18.07 8.28
N ARG A 90 -4.17 17.57 7.35
CA ARG A 90 -3.86 16.36 6.57
C ARG A 90 -2.86 16.64 5.45
N ASN A 91 -2.71 17.89 5.03
CA ASN A 91 -1.77 18.25 3.99
C ASN A 91 -0.34 18.22 4.55
N PRO A 92 0.67 17.83 3.73
CA PRO A 92 2.06 18.00 4.11
C PRO A 92 2.41 19.48 4.38
N LEU A 93 1.86 20.38 3.56
CA LEU A 93 1.96 21.83 3.71
C LEU A 93 0.60 22.48 3.41
N SER A 94 0.34 23.67 3.94
CA SER A 94 -0.79 24.44 3.44
C SER A 94 -0.55 24.94 2.03
N PHE A 95 -1.61 25.11 1.23
CA PHE A 95 -1.45 25.60 -0.15
C PHE A 95 -0.78 26.99 -0.22
N ASP A 96 -1.13 27.89 0.70
CA ASP A 96 -0.51 29.22 0.76
C ASP A 96 1.00 29.15 1.05
N MET A 97 1.42 28.24 1.93
CA MET A 97 2.82 28.00 2.24
C MET A 97 3.53 27.35 1.04
N ALA A 98 2.94 26.29 0.47
CA ALA A 98 3.51 25.56 -0.66
C ALA A 98 3.78 26.45 -1.88
N TRP A 99 2.92 27.44 -2.14
CA TRP A 99 3.13 28.42 -3.21
C TRP A 99 4.30 29.37 -2.98
N ARG A 100 4.71 29.62 -1.74
CA ARG A 100 5.67 30.69 -1.42
C ARG A 100 7.03 30.19 -0.95
N ILE A 101 7.10 28.96 -0.44
CA ILE A 101 8.33 28.44 0.14
C ILE A 101 9.40 28.19 -0.91
N ASP A 102 10.65 28.24 -0.48
CA ASP A 102 11.70 27.53 -1.17
C ASP A 102 11.68 26.06 -0.70
N PRO A 103 11.40 25.09 -1.60
CA PRO A 103 11.31 23.68 -1.22
C PRO A 103 12.63 23.11 -0.68
N ASP A 104 13.78 23.75 -0.92
CA ASP A 104 15.08 23.23 -0.48
C ASP A 104 15.38 23.47 1.00
N ILE A 105 14.72 24.45 1.63
CA ILE A 105 15.01 24.87 3.01
C ILE A 105 13.85 24.60 3.97
N TRP A 106 12.68 24.22 3.45
CA TRP A 106 11.51 24.02 4.29
C TRP A 106 11.63 22.76 5.15
N GLN A 107 11.10 22.84 6.37
CA GLN A 107 10.99 21.72 7.30
C GLN A 107 9.60 21.70 7.92
N ALA A 108 9.11 20.49 8.21
CA ALA A 108 7.84 20.30 8.87
C ALA A 108 7.82 20.93 10.28
N SER A 109 6.71 21.58 10.61
CA SER A 109 6.49 22.20 11.93
C SER A 109 6.08 21.19 13.01
N CYS A 110 5.58 20.03 12.60
CA CYS A 110 5.30 18.87 13.45
C CYS A 110 5.70 17.59 12.72
N ASP A 111 5.77 16.50 13.45
CA ASP A 111 6.22 15.18 13.00
C ASP A 111 5.07 14.18 12.80
N ASP A 112 3.83 14.52 13.18
CA ASP A 112 2.63 13.71 12.94
C ASP A 112 2.35 13.46 11.45
N GLY A 113 2.10 12.20 11.13
CA GLY A 113 1.81 11.75 9.78
C GLY A 113 3.02 11.72 8.87
N TRP A 114 4.21 12.09 9.36
CA TRP A 114 5.43 11.97 8.57
C TRP A 114 5.97 10.55 8.71
N PRO A 115 6.34 9.90 7.59
CA PRO A 115 6.94 8.58 7.67
C PRO A 115 8.20 8.65 8.53
N ALA A 116 8.36 7.72 9.46
CA ALA A 116 9.51 7.64 10.35
C ALA A 116 10.01 6.21 10.42
N TYR A 117 11.32 6.04 10.57
CA TYR A 117 11.94 4.75 10.81
C TYR A 117 12.86 4.86 12.02
N GLN A 118 12.66 4.00 13.02
CA GLN A 118 13.44 3.99 14.26
C GLN A 118 13.53 5.37 14.95
N GLY A 119 12.39 6.07 15.01
CA GLY A 119 12.29 7.41 15.63
C GLY A 119 12.90 8.55 14.82
N SER A 120 13.40 8.28 13.60
CA SER A 120 13.93 9.31 12.70
C SER A 120 12.97 9.55 11.53
N LEU A 121 12.61 10.81 11.29
CA LEU A 121 11.76 11.19 10.15
C LEU A 121 12.42 10.83 8.82
N LEU A 122 11.71 10.07 8.02
CA LEU A 122 11.99 9.86 6.61
C LEU A 122 11.52 11.13 5.86
N LEU A 123 12.36 11.62 4.93
CA LEU A 123 12.05 12.78 4.09
C LEU A 123 11.79 14.11 4.83
N ARG A 124 12.58 14.43 5.87
CA ARG A 124 12.43 15.70 6.65
C ARG A 124 12.37 16.98 5.80
N GLY A 125 13.00 17.00 4.63
CA GLY A 125 12.97 18.11 3.66
C GLY A 125 12.25 17.77 2.34
N GLY A 126 11.39 16.76 2.34
CA GLY A 126 10.80 16.19 1.12
C GLY A 126 11.79 15.36 0.30
N PHE A 127 11.27 14.62 -0.66
CA PHE A 127 12.08 13.86 -1.61
C PHE A 127 12.45 14.75 -2.79
N ALA A 128 13.75 14.89 -3.06
CA ALA A 128 14.24 15.66 -4.21
C ALA A 128 14.14 14.84 -5.50
N ALA A 129 13.52 15.42 -6.53
CA ALA A 129 13.43 14.84 -7.85
C ALA A 129 14.19 15.69 -8.89
N SER A 130 14.31 15.17 -10.11
CA SER A 130 15.08 15.81 -11.19
C SER A 130 14.49 17.14 -11.66
N GLY A 131 15.22 18.25 -11.54
CA GLY A 131 14.79 19.54 -12.11
C GLY A 131 14.06 20.46 -11.12
N ASP A 132 14.62 20.57 -9.91
CA ASP A 132 14.26 21.51 -8.83
C ASP A 132 12.85 21.31 -8.24
N GLY A 133 12.29 20.12 -8.43
CA GLY A 133 11.01 19.72 -7.85
C GLY A 133 11.19 18.82 -6.63
N ARG A 134 10.24 18.91 -5.69
CA ARG A 134 10.15 18.02 -4.54
C ARG A 134 8.74 17.50 -4.34
N PHE A 135 8.61 16.33 -3.72
CA PHE A 135 7.33 15.92 -3.15
C PHE A 135 7.44 15.72 -1.64
N TYR A 136 6.31 15.90 -0.98
CA TYR A 136 6.12 15.70 0.45
C TYR A 136 4.94 14.75 0.65
N ILE A 137 5.07 13.81 1.58
CA ILE A 137 4.01 12.85 1.88
C ILE A 137 3.60 12.98 3.34
N ARG A 138 2.30 12.87 3.59
CA ARG A 138 1.73 12.85 4.93
C ARG A 138 0.62 11.81 5.02
N PHE A 139 0.70 10.99 6.06
CA PHE A 139 -0.31 10.04 6.46
C PHE A 139 -1.27 10.67 7.46
N SER A 140 -2.53 10.30 7.41
CA SER A 140 -3.55 10.75 8.35
C SER A 140 -4.62 9.69 8.49
N ASN A 141 -5.25 9.58 9.66
CA ASN A 141 -6.27 8.55 9.85
C ASN A 141 -7.54 8.85 9.03
N ASN A 142 -8.30 7.84 8.64
CA ASN A 142 -9.56 8.00 7.93
C ASN A 142 -10.63 8.73 8.77
N ALA A 143 -11.81 8.98 8.19
CA ALA A 143 -12.89 9.63 8.92
C ALA A 143 -13.67 8.58 9.74
N GLY A 144 -13.91 8.86 11.02
CA GLY A 144 -14.66 7.98 11.92
C GLY A 144 -13.82 7.42 13.07
N GLU A 145 -12.49 7.55 12.99
CA GLU A 145 -11.54 7.12 14.02
C GLU A 145 -10.83 8.31 14.69
N PRO A 146 -10.25 8.11 15.89
CA PRO A 146 -9.34 9.07 16.49
C PRO A 146 -8.17 9.39 15.56
N VAL A 147 -7.69 10.64 15.59
CA VAL A 147 -6.65 11.10 14.65
C VAL A 147 -5.31 10.36 14.81
N ALA A 148 -5.06 9.84 16.02
CA ALA A 148 -3.80 9.25 16.45
C ALA A 148 -3.79 7.72 16.47
N ASP A 149 -4.97 7.07 16.44
CA ASP A 149 -5.11 5.64 16.69
C ASP A 149 -5.85 4.99 15.52
N ASP A 150 -5.23 4.01 14.87
CA ASP A 150 -5.74 3.34 13.66
C ASP A 150 -6.24 1.92 14.00
N GLU A 151 -7.55 1.70 13.87
CA GLU A 151 -8.19 0.42 14.21
C GLU A 151 -8.40 -0.48 12.98
N ASP A 152 -8.68 0.12 11.81
CA ASP A 152 -9.04 -0.62 10.59
C ASP A 152 -7.89 -0.77 9.57
N ARG A 153 -6.72 -0.21 9.88
CA ARG A 153 -5.52 -0.19 9.02
C ARG A 153 -5.69 0.63 7.74
N ILE A 154 -6.64 1.56 7.71
CA ILE A 154 -6.93 2.43 6.56
C ILE A 154 -6.44 3.84 6.84
N VAL A 155 -5.43 4.25 6.07
CA VAL A 155 -4.87 5.60 6.16
C VAL A 155 -5.11 6.39 4.88
N ILE A 156 -5.22 7.70 5.06
CA ILE A 156 -5.24 8.68 4.00
C ILE A 156 -3.82 9.20 3.80
N VAL A 157 -3.27 8.93 2.62
CA VAL A 157 -1.97 9.43 2.17
C VAL A 157 -2.20 10.66 1.31
N ARG A 158 -1.64 11.80 1.70
CA ARG A 158 -1.58 12.99 0.87
C ARG A 158 -0.16 13.23 0.40
N SER A 159 0.02 13.36 -0.91
CA SER A 159 1.29 13.67 -1.55
C SER A 159 1.21 15.02 -2.24
N MET A 160 2.08 15.94 -1.86
CA MET A 160 2.17 17.28 -2.42
C MET A 160 3.43 17.41 -3.26
N GLY A 161 3.28 17.48 -4.58
CA GLY A 161 4.34 17.91 -5.48
C GLY A 161 4.47 19.43 -5.44
N ILE A 162 5.70 19.92 -5.46
CA ILE A 162 6.04 21.35 -5.54
C ILE A 162 7.16 21.53 -6.55
N THR A 163 6.95 22.39 -7.55
CA THR A 163 7.97 22.76 -8.54
C THR A 163 8.08 24.27 -8.60
N ARG A 164 9.31 24.78 -8.69
CA ARG A 164 9.50 26.22 -8.96
C ARG A 164 8.90 26.54 -10.32
N SER A 165 8.18 27.65 -10.40
CA SER A 165 7.62 28.07 -11.67
C SER A 165 8.73 28.51 -12.62
N ARG A 166 8.83 27.84 -13.78
CA ARG A 166 9.81 28.19 -14.83
C ARG A 166 9.35 29.38 -15.68
N ARG A 167 8.73 30.37 -15.05
CA ARG A 167 8.26 31.59 -15.74
C ARG A 167 9.44 32.50 -16.02
N THR A 168 9.95 32.46 -17.25
CA THR A 168 10.92 33.44 -17.74
C THR A 168 10.17 34.58 -18.44
N GLY A 169 10.18 35.81 -17.92
CA GLY A 169 9.57 36.96 -18.59
C GLY A 169 9.23 38.17 -17.72
N LEU A 170 8.48 39.13 -18.29
CA LEU A 170 8.07 40.40 -17.68
C LEU A 170 7.18 40.25 -16.42
N PHE A 171 6.60 39.08 -16.20
CA PHE A 171 5.73 38.76 -15.07
C PHE A 171 6.32 37.58 -14.30
N ASP A 172 7.55 37.75 -13.82
CA ASP A 172 8.17 36.78 -12.93
C ASP A 172 7.32 36.64 -11.67
N SER A 173 6.67 35.49 -11.52
CA SER A 173 5.95 35.16 -10.29
C SER A 173 6.79 34.15 -9.54
N THR A 174 7.26 34.54 -8.37
CA THR A 174 8.00 33.69 -7.41
C THR A 174 7.15 32.57 -6.79
N ARG A 175 5.99 32.26 -7.38
CA ARG A 175 5.07 31.23 -6.86
C ARG A 175 5.40 29.87 -7.46
N ASN A 176 5.43 28.85 -6.62
CA ASN A 176 5.57 27.47 -7.07
C ASN A 176 4.29 26.98 -7.78
N ASN A 177 4.44 25.98 -8.64
CA ASN A 177 3.33 25.13 -9.02
C ASN A 177 3.19 24.03 -7.97
N VAL A 178 1.95 23.75 -7.58
CA VAL A 178 1.62 22.83 -6.48
C VAL A 178 0.50 21.91 -6.95
N THR A 179 0.65 20.62 -6.68
CA THR A 179 -0.37 19.60 -6.94
C THR A 179 -0.45 18.70 -5.71
N LEU A 180 -1.67 18.47 -5.25
CA LEU A 180 -1.95 17.62 -4.10
C LEU A 180 -2.78 16.42 -4.56
N LEU A 181 -2.26 15.22 -4.33
CA LEU A 181 -2.99 13.99 -4.51
C LEU A 181 -3.32 13.39 -3.16
N GLU A 182 -4.48 12.76 -3.10
CA GLU A 182 -4.93 11.98 -1.96
C GLU A 182 -5.18 10.55 -2.42
N ALA A 183 -4.62 9.58 -1.71
CA ALA A 183 -4.93 8.16 -1.86
C ALA A 183 -5.42 7.61 -0.52
N VAL A 184 -6.41 6.74 -0.57
CA VAL A 184 -6.86 5.95 0.57
C VAL A 184 -6.22 4.57 0.44
N MET A 185 -5.42 4.17 1.41
CA MET A 185 -4.67 2.92 1.39
C MET A 185 -4.98 2.10 2.62
N ARG A 186 -4.92 0.77 2.47
CA ARG A 186 -5.08 -0.17 3.58
C ARG A 186 -3.89 -1.11 3.68
N GLN A 187 -3.33 -1.25 4.88
CA GLN A 187 -2.26 -2.22 5.12
C GLN A 187 -2.87 -3.61 5.25
N GLU A 188 -2.42 -4.57 4.44
CA GLU A 188 -2.99 -5.90 4.43
C GLU A 188 -2.39 -6.77 5.54
N THR A 189 -3.04 -6.75 6.70
CA THR A 189 -2.65 -7.49 7.92
C THR A 189 -3.60 -8.65 8.22
N VAL A 190 -4.48 -9.00 7.27
CA VAL A 190 -5.51 -10.04 7.47
C VAL A 190 -4.93 -11.43 7.75
N PHE A 191 -3.67 -11.65 7.36
CA PHE A 191 -2.91 -12.86 7.64
C PHE A 191 -1.89 -12.70 8.78
N ASP A 192 -2.07 -11.70 9.67
CA ASP A 192 -1.39 -11.67 10.99
C ASP A 192 -2.04 -12.75 11.89
N VAL A 193 -1.71 -14.00 11.56
CA VAL A 193 -2.38 -15.18 12.09
C VAL A 193 -1.97 -15.44 13.54
N PRO A 194 -2.91 -15.76 14.44
CA PRO A 194 -2.64 -15.87 15.86
C PRO A 194 -2.17 -17.28 16.29
N ALA A 195 -1.66 -18.11 15.38
CA ALA A 195 -1.32 -19.52 15.63
C ALA A 195 -0.26 -20.04 14.63
N ALA A 196 0.37 -21.17 14.97
CA ALA A 196 1.25 -21.89 14.04
C ALA A 196 0.48 -22.39 12.79
N LEU A 197 -0.75 -22.86 12.98
CA LEU A 197 -1.66 -23.27 11.91
C LEU A 197 -3.02 -22.56 12.07
N ALA A 198 -3.43 -21.79 11.08
CA ALA A 198 -4.74 -21.17 11.00
C ALA A 198 -5.60 -21.86 9.94
N LEU A 199 -6.77 -22.35 10.34
CA LEU A 199 -7.71 -23.07 9.49
C LEU A 199 -8.96 -22.22 9.30
N PHE A 200 -9.24 -21.81 8.06
CA PHE A 200 -10.43 -21.04 7.71
C PHE A 200 -11.32 -21.85 6.76
N GLY A 201 -12.45 -22.34 7.27
CA GLY A 201 -13.35 -23.23 6.54
C GLY A 201 -14.48 -23.76 7.40
N GLN A 202 -15.23 -24.75 6.91
CA GLN A 202 -16.32 -25.40 7.66
C GLN A 202 -15.96 -26.81 8.14
N GLU A 203 -15.23 -27.56 7.32
CA GLU A 203 -14.84 -28.94 7.56
C GLU A 203 -13.48 -29.24 6.92
N GLY A 204 -12.90 -30.39 7.24
CA GLY A 204 -11.64 -30.82 6.64
C GLY A 204 -11.34 -32.30 6.82
N ASP A 205 -10.54 -32.85 5.90
CA ASP A 205 -9.88 -34.15 5.96
C ASP A 205 -8.41 -33.92 6.37
N PHE A 206 -8.09 -34.31 7.60
CA PHE A 206 -6.76 -34.14 8.20
C PHE A 206 -6.11 -35.51 8.37
N ARG A 207 -4.95 -35.71 7.74
CA ARG A 207 -4.21 -36.98 7.76
C ARG A 207 -2.86 -36.78 8.43
N TRP A 208 -2.57 -37.66 9.38
CA TRP A 208 -1.37 -37.61 10.21
C TRP A 208 -0.68 -38.96 10.15
N ASP A 209 0.51 -39.02 9.55
CA ASP A 209 1.21 -40.28 9.32
C ASP A 209 1.67 -40.94 10.64
N ASP A 210 2.38 -40.20 11.48
CA ASP A 210 2.91 -40.72 12.75
C ASP A 210 2.95 -39.66 13.89
N LYS A 211 3.80 -39.88 14.90
CA LYS A 211 3.98 -38.97 16.06
C LYS A 211 5.20 -38.07 15.94
N SER A 212 5.84 -37.98 14.79
CA SER A 212 7.10 -37.25 14.62
C SER A 212 6.91 -35.78 14.22
N PHE A 213 5.67 -35.36 13.94
CA PHE A 213 5.35 -33.96 13.67
C PHE A 213 5.28 -33.10 14.96
N LEU A 214 5.37 -31.78 14.79
CA LEU A 214 5.18 -30.77 15.84
C LEU A 214 4.58 -29.49 15.26
N PHE A 215 3.48 -29.02 15.84
CA PHE A 215 3.01 -27.63 15.70
C PHE A 215 3.14 -26.98 17.07
N ASP A 216 3.98 -25.95 17.16
CA ASP A 216 4.26 -25.23 18.41
C ASP A 216 3.88 -23.77 18.27
N GLY A 217 2.83 -23.34 18.96
CA GLY A 217 2.39 -21.95 19.04
C GLY A 217 3.17 -21.10 20.06
N GLY A 218 3.97 -21.71 20.94
CA GLY A 218 4.60 -20.99 22.05
C GLY A 218 3.57 -20.36 22.99
N ASP A 219 3.59 -19.02 23.09
CA ASP A 219 2.59 -18.26 23.86
C ASP A 219 1.24 -18.10 23.13
N HIS A 220 1.15 -18.61 21.90
CA HIS A 220 -0.06 -18.65 21.07
C HIS A 220 -0.60 -20.08 20.95
N PRO A 221 -1.86 -20.29 20.55
CA PRO A 221 -2.37 -21.62 20.24
C PRO A 221 -1.58 -22.28 19.10
N ALA A 222 -1.45 -23.61 19.14
CA ALA A 222 -0.87 -24.36 18.01
C ALA A 222 -1.75 -24.23 16.76
N VAL A 223 -3.07 -24.34 16.95
CA VAL A 223 -4.05 -24.24 15.88
C VAL A 223 -5.15 -23.23 16.22
N ALA A 224 -5.44 -22.33 15.29
CA ALA A 224 -6.61 -21.45 15.34
C ALA A 224 -7.65 -21.92 14.32
N GLY A 225 -8.89 -22.13 14.77
CA GLY A 225 -10.04 -22.40 13.90
C GLY A 225 -10.83 -21.13 13.65
N ILE A 226 -11.16 -20.85 12.39
CA ILE A 226 -12.00 -19.73 11.96
C ILE A 226 -13.13 -20.32 11.13
N GLY A 227 -14.30 -20.48 11.73
CA GLY A 227 -15.40 -21.24 11.18
C GLY A 227 -16.31 -21.84 12.28
N PRO A 228 -17.20 -22.79 11.93
CA PRO A 228 -17.98 -23.51 12.92
C PRO A 228 -17.08 -24.36 13.83
N ALA A 229 -17.50 -24.57 15.08
CA ALA A 229 -16.77 -25.38 16.07
C ALA A 229 -16.44 -26.81 15.58
N SER A 230 -17.28 -27.36 14.69
CA SER A 230 -17.08 -28.66 14.05
C SER A 230 -15.76 -28.79 13.30
N LEU A 231 -15.18 -27.69 12.81
CA LEU A 231 -13.88 -27.73 12.12
C LEU A 231 -12.76 -28.21 13.06
N LEU A 232 -12.70 -27.65 14.27
CA LEU A 232 -11.71 -28.04 15.27
C LEU A 232 -12.02 -29.43 15.87
N GLU A 233 -13.29 -29.78 16.03
CA GLU A 233 -13.70 -31.13 16.44
C GLU A 233 -13.23 -32.18 15.42
N ASN A 234 -13.43 -31.93 14.12
CA ASN A 234 -12.95 -32.81 13.04
C ASN A 234 -11.43 -32.99 13.10
N LEU A 235 -10.67 -31.92 13.35
CA LEU A 235 -9.22 -31.99 13.54
C LEU A 235 -8.87 -32.85 14.75
N VAL A 236 -9.52 -32.66 15.90
CA VAL A 236 -9.24 -33.46 17.12
C VAL A 236 -9.54 -34.94 16.89
N LEU A 237 -10.67 -35.26 16.25
CA LEU A 237 -11.08 -36.62 15.96
C LEU A 237 -10.15 -37.33 14.96
N SER A 238 -9.47 -36.58 14.10
CA SER A 238 -8.48 -37.13 13.16
C SER A 238 -7.16 -37.55 13.84
N LEU A 239 -6.88 -37.07 15.06
CA LEU A 239 -5.63 -37.35 15.77
C LEU A 239 -5.68 -38.71 16.46
N GLY A 240 -4.71 -39.57 16.16
CA GLY A 240 -4.47 -40.82 16.83
C GLY A 240 -3.88 -40.69 18.25
N PRO A 241 -3.79 -41.80 19.00
CA PRO A 241 -3.33 -41.80 20.38
C PRO A 241 -1.93 -41.19 20.56
N GLY A 242 -1.83 -40.07 21.28
CA GLY A 242 -0.58 -39.36 21.57
C GLY A 242 -0.16 -38.31 20.54
N GLN A 243 -0.87 -38.16 19.42
CA GLN A 243 -0.64 -37.08 18.45
C GLN A 243 -1.13 -35.72 18.98
N GLN A 244 -2.12 -35.69 19.88
CA GLN A 244 -2.59 -34.44 20.52
C GLN A 244 -1.47 -33.67 21.24
N ALA A 245 -0.49 -34.38 21.83
CA ALA A 245 0.67 -33.77 22.50
C ALA A 245 1.68 -33.12 21.54
N ARG A 246 1.47 -33.24 20.22
CA ARG A 246 2.24 -32.59 19.16
C ARG A 246 1.67 -31.25 18.71
N LEU A 247 0.50 -30.88 19.21
CA LEU A 247 -0.08 -29.55 19.05
C LEU A 247 0.10 -28.79 20.37
N ARG A 248 1.23 -28.08 20.48
CA ARG A 248 1.68 -27.40 21.71
C ARG A 248 1.54 -25.89 21.56
N GLY A 249 1.28 -25.21 22.66
CA GLY A 249 1.09 -23.77 22.69
C GLY A 249 0.32 -23.36 23.93
N ALA A 250 -0.24 -22.16 23.92
CA ALA A 250 -1.13 -21.70 24.98
C ALA A 250 -2.41 -22.55 25.09
N GLY A 251 -2.95 -22.69 26.30
CA GLY A 251 -4.22 -23.38 26.55
C GLY A 251 -4.09 -24.88 26.86
N SER A 252 -5.07 -25.67 26.41
CA SER A 252 -5.13 -27.12 26.69
C SER A 252 -4.26 -27.95 25.74
N THR A 253 -4.20 -29.26 25.96
CA THR A 253 -3.62 -30.22 24.99
C THR A 253 -4.76 -31.05 24.39
N PRO A 254 -4.94 -31.06 23.05
CA PRO A 254 -4.20 -30.27 22.07
C PRO A 254 -4.46 -28.76 22.23
N SER A 255 -3.46 -27.94 21.86
CA SER A 255 -3.53 -26.47 21.94
C SER A 255 -4.29 -25.93 20.73
N LEU A 256 -5.58 -25.71 20.93
CA LEU A 256 -6.53 -25.26 19.92
C LEU A 256 -7.31 -24.06 20.45
N GLN A 257 -7.65 -23.12 19.57
CA GLN A 257 -8.51 -21.98 19.91
C GLN A 257 -9.48 -21.65 18.77
N ASP A 258 -10.75 -21.45 19.10
CA ASP A 258 -11.72 -20.85 18.18
C ASP A 258 -11.52 -19.33 18.15
N MET A 259 -11.20 -18.81 16.97
CA MET A 259 -10.95 -17.40 16.71
C MET A 259 -12.06 -16.73 15.89
N THR A 260 -13.13 -17.45 15.58
CA THR A 260 -14.22 -16.99 14.69
C THR A 260 -14.87 -15.71 15.20
N GLY A 261 -15.18 -15.66 16.50
CA GLY A 261 -15.76 -14.46 17.12
C GLY A 261 -14.85 -13.24 17.02
N ALA A 262 -13.55 -13.42 17.30
CA ALA A 262 -12.55 -12.35 17.20
C ALA A 262 -12.37 -11.85 15.76
N TYR A 263 -12.44 -12.76 14.77
CA TYR A 263 -12.36 -12.39 13.37
C TYR A 263 -13.61 -11.63 12.90
N LEU A 264 -14.81 -12.05 13.32
CA LEU A 264 -16.07 -11.40 12.94
C LEU A 264 -16.23 -9.99 13.53
N THR A 265 -15.72 -9.75 14.74
CA THR A 265 -15.81 -8.44 15.39
C THR A 265 -14.72 -7.47 14.95
N SER A 266 -13.61 -7.96 14.41
CA SER A 266 -12.51 -7.11 13.94
C SER A 266 -12.84 -6.46 12.58
N PRO A 267 -12.67 -5.13 12.44
CA PRO A 267 -12.84 -4.46 11.15
C PRO A 267 -11.82 -4.94 10.10
N VAL A 268 -10.64 -5.36 10.54
CA VAL A 268 -9.55 -5.87 9.70
C VAL A 268 -9.83 -7.29 9.25
N TYR A 269 -10.07 -8.20 10.20
CA TYR A 269 -10.11 -9.64 9.93
C TYR A 269 -11.42 -10.11 9.33
N ARG A 270 -12.55 -9.43 9.61
CA ARG A 270 -13.87 -9.84 9.07
C ARG A 270 -13.92 -9.93 7.55
N ARG A 271 -12.96 -9.28 6.87
CA ARG A 271 -12.84 -9.28 5.41
C ARG A 271 -12.56 -10.66 4.82
N VAL A 272 -11.99 -11.60 5.60
CA VAL A 272 -11.85 -12.99 5.13
C VAL A 272 -13.20 -13.66 4.87
N PHE A 273 -14.30 -13.14 5.41
CA PHE A 273 -15.66 -13.61 5.14
C PHE A 273 -16.31 -12.92 3.94
N ASP A 274 -15.64 -11.99 3.26
CA ASP A 274 -16.11 -11.37 2.02
C ASP A 274 -15.54 -12.14 0.80
N PRO A 275 -16.38 -12.74 -0.06
CA PRO A 275 -15.92 -13.42 -1.27
C PRO A 275 -15.11 -12.52 -2.20
N ARG A 276 -15.41 -11.21 -2.23
CA ARG A 276 -14.70 -10.25 -3.07
C ARG A 276 -13.26 -10.05 -2.62
N PHE A 277 -12.98 -10.21 -1.33
CA PHE A 277 -11.62 -10.13 -0.80
C PHE A 277 -10.75 -11.22 -1.43
N TRP A 278 -11.21 -12.47 -1.45
CA TRP A 278 -10.43 -13.59 -2.00
C TRP A 278 -10.22 -13.46 -3.51
N SER A 279 -11.26 -13.11 -4.26
CA SER A 279 -11.13 -12.87 -5.71
C SER A 279 -10.10 -11.78 -5.98
N HIS A 280 -10.18 -10.66 -5.26
CA HIS A 280 -9.25 -9.55 -5.43
C HIS A 280 -7.82 -9.92 -5.04
N PHE A 281 -7.65 -10.60 -3.90
CA PHE A 281 -6.34 -11.06 -3.43
C PHE A 281 -5.68 -11.98 -4.47
N MET A 282 -6.43 -12.96 -4.99
CA MET A 282 -5.95 -13.88 -6.02
C MET A 282 -5.62 -13.21 -7.35
N GLU A 283 -6.41 -12.23 -7.79
CA GLU A 283 -6.15 -11.45 -9.01
C GLU A 283 -4.86 -10.62 -8.91
N GLN A 284 -4.49 -10.19 -7.70
CA GLN A 284 -3.32 -9.36 -7.47
C GLN A 284 -2.02 -10.16 -7.30
N LEU A 285 -2.06 -11.40 -6.79
CA LEU A 285 -0.86 -12.21 -6.53
C LEU A 285 0.11 -12.35 -7.73
N PRO A 286 -0.35 -12.58 -8.98
CA PRO A 286 0.55 -12.63 -10.14
C PRO A 286 1.35 -11.35 -10.36
N ALA A 287 0.81 -10.19 -9.96
CA ALA A 287 1.51 -8.92 -10.09
C ALA A 287 2.64 -8.75 -9.06
N PHE A 288 2.75 -9.66 -8.08
CA PHE A 288 3.69 -9.57 -6.95
C PHE A 288 4.66 -10.74 -6.86
N SER A 289 4.54 -11.78 -7.70
CA SER A 289 5.43 -12.94 -7.66
C SER A 289 6.87 -12.59 -8.06
N GLU A 290 7.80 -13.55 -7.82
CA GLU A 290 9.28 -13.43 -7.85
C GLU A 290 9.92 -12.48 -8.87
N ASP A 291 9.29 -12.23 -10.02
CA ASP A 291 9.76 -11.25 -11.01
C ASP A 291 9.76 -9.80 -10.49
N ARG A 292 9.02 -9.49 -9.41
CA ARG A 292 8.79 -8.11 -8.94
C ARG A 292 9.11 -7.86 -7.46
N SER A 293 8.86 -8.83 -6.59
CA SER A 293 9.09 -8.70 -5.15
C SER A 293 9.85 -9.91 -4.60
N PRO A 294 11.15 -9.78 -4.26
CA PRO A 294 11.88 -10.88 -3.63
C PRO A 294 11.22 -11.28 -2.31
N GLY A 295 11.00 -12.59 -2.12
CA GLY A 295 10.36 -13.13 -0.92
C GLY A 295 8.86 -13.36 -1.03
N LEU A 296 8.21 -13.11 -2.18
CA LEU A 296 6.83 -13.56 -2.44
C LEU A 296 6.81 -14.57 -3.59
N ARG A 297 6.29 -15.77 -3.31
CA ARG A 297 6.12 -16.84 -4.30
C ARG A 297 4.67 -17.24 -4.42
N PHE A 298 4.20 -17.41 -5.65
CA PHE A 298 2.83 -17.81 -5.93
C PHE A 298 2.79 -19.03 -6.85
N TYR A 299 2.09 -20.07 -6.39
CA TYR A 299 1.88 -21.35 -7.07
C TYR A 299 0.39 -21.52 -7.42
N PRO A 300 -0.09 -20.91 -8.53
CA PRO A 300 -1.52 -20.85 -8.86
C PRO A 300 -2.16 -22.22 -9.12
N THR A 301 -1.36 -23.21 -9.48
CA THR A 301 -1.82 -24.59 -9.75
C THR A 301 -1.29 -25.60 -8.73
N GLY A 302 -0.74 -25.12 -7.61
CA GLY A 302 0.02 -25.97 -6.69
C GLY A 302 1.41 -26.34 -7.23
N GLY A 303 1.97 -27.44 -6.73
CA GLY A 303 3.32 -27.89 -7.07
C GLY A 303 4.05 -28.57 -5.91
N GLN A 304 5.33 -28.88 -6.11
CA GLN A 304 6.20 -29.45 -5.08
C GLN A 304 7.41 -28.53 -4.87
N VAL A 305 7.71 -28.23 -3.60
CA VAL A 305 8.84 -27.37 -3.22
C VAL A 305 9.64 -28.05 -2.11
N GLY A 306 10.96 -28.00 -2.22
CA GLY A 306 11.88 -28.60 -1.26
C GLY A 306 13.11 -27.75 -0.98
N GLU A 307 12.96 -26.43 -1.03
CA GLU A 307 14.06 -25.49 -0.84
C GLU A 307 13.90 -24.66 0.44
N THR A 308 14.96 -23.91 0.76
CA THR A 308 14.91 -22.92 1.85
C THR A 308 14.37 -21.60 1.31
N PHE A 309 13.39 -21.02 2.00
CA PHE A 309 12.69 -19.82 1.56
C PHE A 309 12.42 -18.88 2.75
N LYS A 310 12.51 -17.56 2.52
CA LYS A 310 12.12 -16.55 3.50
C LYS A 310 11.08 -15.62 2.90
N GLY A 311 9.95 -15.41 3.57
CA GLY A 311 8.86 -14.53 3.13
C GLY A 311 7.51 -15.23 3.02
N ILE A 312 6.71 -14.85 2.01
CA ILE A 312 5.37 -15.39 1.78
C ILE A 312 5.38 -16.40 0.63
N MET A 313 4.85 -17.58 0.90
CA MET A 313 4.56 -18.59 -0.11
C MET A 313 3.05 -18.79 -0.20
N VAL A 314 2.47 -18.57 -1.37
CA VAL A 314 1.04 -18.75 -1.62
C VAL A 314 0.83 -19.87 -2.63
N ALA A 315 -0.06 -20.82 -2.35
CA ALA A 315 -0.39 -21.91 -3.27
C ALA A 315 -1.92 -22.08 -3.36
N ALA A 316 -2.45 -22.30 -4.57
CA ALA A 316 -3.91 -22.38 -4.80
C ALA A 316 -4.44 -23.77 -5.19
N GLY A 317 -3.53 -24.75 -5.34
CA GLY A 317 -3.82 -26.13 -5.78
C GLY A 317 -3.17 -27.17 -4.88
N ASP A 318 -3.01 -28.39 -5.39
CA ASP A 318 -2.29 -29.46 -4.69
C ASP A 318 -0.83 -29.05 -4.46
N PHE A 319 -0.44 -28.88 -3.21
CA PHE A 319 0.85 -28.30 -2.84
C PHE A 319 1.59 -29.19 -1.86
N THR A 320 2.82 -29.56 -2.19
CA THR A 320 3.66 -30.43 -1.37
C THR A 320 4.94 -29.73 -0.99
N LEU A 321 5.22 -29.65 0.31
CA LEU A 321 6.51 -29.26 0.85
C LEU A 321 7.27 -30.51 1.28
N ALA A 322 8.50 -30.73 0.83
CA ALA A 322 9.30 -31.88 1.27
C ALA A 322 10.78 -31.49 1.30
N GLY A 323 11.43 -31.60 2.45
CA GLY A 323 12.77 -31.05 2.70
C GLY A 323 12.81 -29.51 2.69
N ALA A 324 11.65 -28.86 2.78
CA ALA A 324 11.54 -27.40 2.72
C ALA A 324 11.84 -26.76 4.08
N ARG A 325 12.48 -25.59 4.05
CA ARG A 325 12.70 -24.76 5.26
C ARG A 325 12.18 -23.36 5.02
N ILE A 326 11.05 -23.02 5.60
CA ILE A 326 10.36 -21.74 5.39
C ILE A 326 10.50 -20.88 6.64
N GLU A 327 10.97 -19.64 6.48
CA GLU A 327 10.91 -18.60 7.52
C GLU A 327 9.92 -17.53 7.07
N GLY A 328 8.70 -17.53 7.61
CA GLY A 328 7.65 -16.61 7.20
C GLY A 328 6.26 -17.24 7.15
N LEU A 329 5.48 -16.92 6.12
CA LEU A 329 4.07 -17.29 6.03
C LEU A 329 3.80 -18.19 4.81
N LEU A 330 3.22 -19.36 5.06
CA LEU A 330 2.65 -20.23 4.03
C LEU A 330 1.14 -20.00 3.97
N ILE A 331 0.60 -19.65 2.80
CA ILE A 331 -0.82 -19.46 2.56
C ILE A 331 -1.28 -20.49 1.53
N HIS A 332 -2.07 -21.47 1.95
CA HIS A 332 -2.71 -22.43 1.06
C HIS A 332 -4.17 -22.01 0.85
N LEU A 333 -4.53 -21.74 -0.40
CA LEU A 333 -5.80 -21.19 -0.84
C LEU A 333 -6.51 -22.18 -1.77
N GLY A 334 -7.84 -22.13 -1.81
CA GLY A 334 -8.62 -22.77 -2.87
C GLY A 334 -8.57 -24.29 -2.89
N HIS A 335 -8.90 -24.85 -4.05
CA HIS A 335 -9.12 -26.28 -4.24
C HIS A 335 -7.80 -27.04 -4.32
N GLY A 336 -7.50 -27.82 -3.29
CA GLY A 336 -6.41 -28.79 -3.33
C GLY A 336 -6.01 -29.28 -1.96
N ARG A 337 -5.03 -30.17 -1.96
CA ARG A 337 -4.42 -30.73 -0.75
C ARG A 337 -3.11 -30.04 -0.42
N LEU A 338 -2.96 -29.60 0.82
CA LEU A 338 -1.66 -29.24 1.38
C LEU A 338 -1.00 -30.49 1.97
N THR A 339 0.18 -30.84 1.48
CA THR A 339 1.02 -31.91 2.02
C THR A 339 2.28 -31.32 2.63
N LEU A 340 2.41 -31.41 3.95
CA LEU A 340 3.67 -31.16 4.65
C LEU A 340 4.39 -32.50 4.74
N GLY A 341 5.35 -32.69 3.85
CA GLY A 341 6.14 -33.90 3.68
C GLY A 341 7.37 -33.96 4.58
N GLU A 342 8.14 -35.03 4.45
CA GLU A 342 9.32 -35.31 5.28
C GLU A 342 10.30 -34.13 5.33
N ASP A 343 10.91 -33.92 6.49
CA ASP A 343 11.90 -32.86 6.76
C ASP A 343 11.43 -31.43 6.47
N THR A 344 10.12 -31.17 6.50
CA THR A 344 9.56 -29.83 6.37
C THR A 344 9.65 -29.06 7.70
N ALA A 345 10.32 -27.91 7.69
CA ALA A 345 10.40 -27.00 8.83
C ALA A 345 9.87 -25.61 8.46
N ILE A 346 8.93 -25.08 9.23
CA ILE A 346 8.36 -23.74 9.06
C ILE A 346 8.56 -22.97 10.38
N THR A 347 9.27 -21.85 10.32
CA THR A 347 9.37 -20.87 11.41
C THR A 347 8.54 -19.65 11.03
N GLY A 348 7.37 -19.50 11.63
CA GLY A 348 6.34 -18.54 11.22
C GLY A 348 4.97 -19.19 11.27
N ALA A 349 4.16 -19.14 10.21
CA ALA A 349 2.82 -19.72 10.29
C ALA A 349 2.31 -20.30 8.96
N VAL A 350 1.27 -21.12 9.07
CA VAL A 350 0.52 -21.68 7.95
C VAL A 350 -0.92 -21.20 8.03
N TRP A 351 -1.39 -20.51 7.01
CA TRP A 351 -2.81 -20.25 6.76
C TRP A 351 -3.33 -21.25 5.74
N MET A 352 -4.48 -21.85 6.01
CA MET A 352 -5.16 -22.74 5.07
C MET A 352 -6.63 -22.35 4.96
N SER A 353 -7.09 -22.18 3.72
CA SER A 353 -8.49 -21.90 3.42
C SER A 353 -8.90 -22.44 2.06
N ASN A 354 -10.06 -23.07 1.98
CA ASN A 354 -10.61 -23.56 0.71
C ASN A 354 -11.97 -22.93 0.48
N ASN A 355 -11.95 -21.74 -0.13
CA ASN A 355 -13.14 -20.93 -0.35
C ASN A 355 -13.37 -20.73 -1.85
N GLY A 356 -14.63 -20.71 -2.24
CA GLY A 356 -15.06 -20.27 -3.57
C GLY A 356 -16.28 -19.36 -3.50
N SER A 357 -16.67 -18.88 -4.68
CA SER A 357 -17.86 -18.06 -4.86
C SER A 357 -19.03 -18.97 -5.27
N GLY A 358 -20.10 -18.99 -4.47
CA GLY A 358 -21.33 -19.65 -4.81
C GLY A 358 -22.08 -18.95 -5.95
N ALA A 359 -23.12 -19.58 -6.48
CA ALA A 359 -23.90 -19.04 -7.60
C ALA A 359 -24.52 -17.66 -7.33
N ASN A 360 -24.79 -17.35 -6.05
CA ASN A 360 -25.36 -16.06 -5.61
C ASN A 360 -24.29 -15.03 -5.21
N GLY A 361 -23.00 -15.36 -5.36
CA GLY A 361 -21.90 -14.54 -4.87
C GLY A 361 -21.63 -14.70 -3.37
N ASP A 362 -22.31 -15.63 -2.69
CA ASP A 362 -22.03 -15.98 -1.29
C ASP A 362 -20.74 -16.79 -1.17
N MET A 363 -20.09 -16.75 0.01
CA MET A 363 -18.91 -17.57 0.28
C MET A 363 -19.31 -19.03 0.43
N VAL A 364 -18.66 -19.91 -0.33
CA VAL A 364 -18.77 -21.36 -0.19
C VAL A 364 -17.46 -21.88 0.37
N HIS A 365 -17.52 -22.59 1.50
CA HIS A 365 -16.37 -23.28 2.06
C HIS A 365 -16.39 -24.72 1.57
N TYR A 366 -15.28 -25.16 0.99
CA TYR A 366 -15.03 -26.55 0.65
C TYR A 366 -14.19 -27.21 1.76
N PRO A 367 -14.17 -28.55 1.83
CA PRO A 367 -13.32 -29.24 2.80
C PRO A 367 -11.85 -28.85 2.66
N LEU A 368 -11.20 -28.58 3.79
CA LEU A 368 -9.75 -28.44 3.87
C LEU A 368 -9.11 -29.84 3.75
N GLU A 369 -8.12 -30.03 2.88
CA GLU A 369 -7.36 -31.29 2.81
C GLU A 369 -5.91 -31.08 3.26
N LEU A 370 -5.55 -31.55 4.46
CA LEU A 370 -4.20 -31.44 5.01
C LEU A 370 -3.61 -32.83 5.25
N THR A 371 -2.43 -33.07 4.73
CA THR A 371 -1.63 -34.28 5.02
C THR A 371 -0.31 -33.89 5.64
N VAL A 372 -0.03 -34.40 6.83
CA VAL A 372 1.22 -34.19 7.57
C VAL A 372 1.94 -35.52 7.68
N LEU A 373 3.08 -35.62 7.01
CA LEU A 373 3.97 -36.78 7.04
C LEU A 373 4.95 -36.70 8.22
N SER A 374 5.88 -37.64 8.27
CA SER A 374 6.89 -37.69 9.33
C SER A 374 7.81 -36.46 9.33
N SER A 375 8.40 -36.12 10.49
CA SER A 375 9.44 -35.09 10.65
C SER A 375 9.04 -33.66 10.24
N VAL A 376 7.75 -33.31 10.30
CA VAL A 376 7.26 -31.93 10.08
C VAL A 376 7.36 -31.10 11.35
N SER A 377 7.89 -29.89 11.27
CA SER A 377 7.88 -28.93 12.38
C SER A 377 7.38 -27.57 11.94
N VAL A 378 6.34 -27.05 12.58
CA VAL A 378 5.84 -25.69 12.41
C VAL A 378 5.93 -24.99 13.76
N VAL A 379 6.81 -24.00 13.87
CA VAL A 379 7.03 -23.21 15.10
C VAL A 379 6.57 -21.79 14.84
N TYR A 380 5.60 -21.33 15.62
CA TYR A 380 5.04 -20.00 15.50
C TYR A 380 6.10 -18.92 15.77
N ASN A 381 6.17 -17.95 14.85
CA ASN A 381 7.03 -16.78 15.01
C ASN A 381 6.30 -15.55 14.44
N ALA A 382 5.73 -14.75 15.34
CA ALA A 382 4.98 -13.54 14.99
C ALA A 382 5.82 -12.52 14.21
N ASP A 383 7.10 -12.38 14.54
CA ASP A 383 7.99 -11.43 13.85
C ASP A 383 8.27 -11.87 12.42
N ALA A 384 8.48 -13.17 12.18
CA ALA A 384 8.64 -13.73 10.84
C ALA A 384 7.36 -13.57 9.99
N VAL A 385 6.18 -13.78 10.59
CA VAL A 385 4.89 -13.54 9.94
C VAL A 385 4.74 -12.07 9.57
N ARG A 386 4.89 -11.15 10.52
CA ARG A 386 4.75 -9.70 10.28
C ARG A 386 5.76 -9.18 9.26
N LEU A 387 7.02 -9.62 9.34
CA LEU A 387 8.04 -9.29 8.35
C LEU A 387 7.61 -9.76 6.95
N SER A 388 7.06 -10.97 6.84
CA SER A 388 6.57 -11.51 5.57
C SER A 388 5.39 -10.70 5.04
N LEU A 389 4.45 -10.29 5.89
CA LEU A 389 3.31 -9.43 5.50
C LEU A 389 3.74 -8.08 4.94
N THR A 390 4.94 -7.59 5.28
CA THR A 390 5.47 -6.36 4.67
C THR A 390 5.73 -6.50 3.16
N LEU A 391 5.75 -7.73 2.63
CA LEU A 391 5.89 -8.01 1.20
C LEU A 391 4.56 -7.88 0.45
N LEU A 392 3.42 -7.86 1.17
CA LEU A 392 2.13 -7.59 0.56
C LEU A 392 2.00 -6.07 0.36
N PRO A 393 1.80 -5.62 -0.89
CA PRO A 393 1.54 -4.21 -1.12
C PRO A 393 0.19 -3.84 -0.51
N PRO A 394 0.04 -2.59 -0.06
CA PRO A 394 -1.21 -2.15 0.50
C PRO A 394 -2.27 -2.00 -0.59
N THR A 395 -3.53 -2.24 -0.21
CA THR A 395 -4.66 -2.08 -1.13
C THR A 395 -5.01 -0.60 -1.25
N GLN A 396 -4.99 -0.07 -2.47
CA GLN A 396 -5.51 1.27 -2.74
C GLN A 396 -7.03 1.22 -2.90
N LEU A 397 -7.75 1.84 -1.97
CA LEU A 397 -9.22 1.87 -1.93
C LEU A 397 -9.80 2.99 -2.80
N GLY A 398 -9.00 4.03 -3.06
CA GLY A 398 -9.40 5.15 -3.91
C GLY A 398 -8.30 6.19 -4.01
N TRP A 399 -8.46 7.12 -4.95
CA TRP A 399 -7.59 8.29 -5.07
C TRP A 399 -8.33 9.46 -5.71
N ARG A 400 -7.85 10.68 -5.45
CA ARG A 400 -8.36 11.90 -6.08
C ARG A 400 -7.31 13.01 -6.11
N ILE A 401 -7.49 13.93 -7.05
CA ILE A 401 -6.75 15.19 -7.11
C ILE A 401 -7.47 16.21 -6.23
N LEU A 402 -6.74 16.87 -5.34
CA LEU A 402 -7.28 17.95 -4.51
C LEU A 402 -6.83 19.30 -5.07
N PHE A 403 -7.80 20.15 -5.36
CA PHE A 403 -7.56 21.53 -5.72
C PHE A 403 -7.68 22.40 -4.48
N PRO A 404 -6.89 23.50 -4.37
CA PRO A 404 -7.10 24.47 -3.32
C PRO A 404 -8.54 24.97 -3.39
N GLU A 405 -9.27 24.89 -2.27
CA GLU A 405 -10.56 25.56 -2.15
C GLU A 405 -10.29 27.06 -2.26
N MET A 406 -10.55 27.64 -3.43
CA MET A 406 -10.58 29.08 -3.58
C MET A 406 -11.74 29.58 -2.72
N LYS A 407 -11.43 30.16 -1.56
CA LYS A 407 -12.38 31.03 -0.87
C LYS A 407 -12.65 32.20 -1.82
N LEU A 408 -13.76 32.09 -2.56
CA LEU A 408 -14.28 33.14 -3.42
C LEU A 408 -14.69 34.37 -2.59
#